data_AF-A0A942CID1-F1
#
_entry.id   AF-A0A942CID1-F1
#
_cell.length_a   1.000
_cell.length_b   1.000
_cell.length_c   1.000
_cell.angle_alpha   90.00
_cell.angle_beta   90.00
_cell.angle_gamma   90.00
#
_symmetry.space_group_name_H-M   'P 1'
#
loop_
_entity.id
_entity.type
_entity.pdbx_description
1 polymer ?
#
loop_
_entity_poly.entity_id
_entity_poly.type
_entity_poly.pdbx_seq_one_letter_code
_entity_poly.pdbx_strand_id
1 'polypeptide(L)'
;MRSQRDPTRYDRGMLLRDRLLARMREMGASPDYVALAAEVLGIRNAPQPLARRLVEQALVVEDRKEAWLRTGERICADAPQAPGVYVLRDANGRALYVGKANNIRRRLRTHFAARRWRQLKPEFARAASGEWQIVGSEIEALLLEAALIRELAPPANVQVSAPVLDTRAIPRTLLRDVIIVLPSAQDDAAELLAVKATGGVRLLRVRRDGTGLAARATMLRRFFAAAAGADTHGAAHESDDGAENRAFDGLAPLVFSWLAGRGASATRLDPHDVGSSRELQRRLKIVLDDNQLFTERIVVIRSGVLSTPARP
;
A
#
# COMPACT_ATOMS: atom_id res chain seq x y z
N MET A 1 -52.70 -29.28 -20.33
CA MET A 1 -52.50 -28.05 -19.52
C MET A 1 -51.01 -27.74 -19.49
N ARG A 2 -50.59 -26.62 -20.10
CA ARG A 2 -49.18 -26.18 -20.08
C ARG A 2 -48.84 -25.77 -18.65
N SER A 3 -47.85 -26.45 -18.06
CA SER A 3 -47.25 -26.09 -16.77
C SER A 3 -46.70 -24.67 -16.87
N GLN A 4 -47.39 -23.71 -16.24
CA GLN A 4 -46.84 -22.39 -15.96
C GLN A 4 -45.68 -22.59 -15.00
N ARG A 5 -44.45 -22.54 -15.52
CA ARG A 5 -43.26 -22.38 -14.67
C ARG A 5 -43.34 -20.99 -14.08
N ASP A 6 -43.36 -20.92 -12.76
CA ASP A 6 -43.33 -19.69 -11.98
C ASP A 6 -42.09 -18.86 -12.38
N PRO A 7 -42.26 -17.67 -13.00
CA PRO A 7 -41.15 -16.86 -13.53
C PRO A 7 -40.26 -16.25 -12.44
N THR A 8 -40.64 -16.40 -11.15
CA THR A 8 -39.91 -15.82 -10.03
C THR A 8 -38.79 -16.69 -9.46
N ARG A 9 -38.58 -17.89 -10.01
CA ARG A 9 -37.62 -18.87 -9.48
C ARG A 9 -36.20 -18.73 -10.06
N TYR A 10 -35.73 -17.50 -10.26
CA TYR A 10 -34.30 -17.28 -10.43
C TYR A 10 -33.64 -17.43 -9.06
N ASP A 11 -32.66 -18.34 -8.95
CA ASP A 11 -31.94 -18.59 -7.72
C ASP A 11 -31.42 -17.26 -7.14
N ARG A 12 -31.69 -17.01 -5.86
CA ARG A 12 -31.21 -15.79 -5.17
C ARG A 12 -29.68 -15.71 -5.14
N GLY A 13 -28.99 -16.82 -5.47
CA GLY A 13 -27.55 -16.88 -5.69
C GLY A 13 -27.05 -16.42 -7.07
N MET A 14 -27.92 -16.28 -8.09
CA MET A 14 -27.48 -15.85 -9.44
C MET A 14 -27.15 -14.35 -9.49
N LEU A 15 -26.05 -14.02 -10.18
CA LEU A 15 -25.67 -12.63 -10.46
C LEU A 15 -26.77 -11.94 -11.29
N LEU A 16 -26.88 -10.62 -11.14
CA LEU A 16 -27.91 -9.82 -11.83
C LEU A 16 -27.83 -9.98 -13.35
N ARG A 17 -26.61 -10.03 -13.90
CA ARG A 17 -26.35 -10.26 -15.31
C ARG A 17 -26.92 -11.57 -15.81
N ASP A 18 -26.67 -12.66 -15.09
CA ASP A 18 -27.12 -14.00 -15.50
C ASP A 18 -28.65 -14.08 -15.54
N ARG A 19 -29.32 -13.43 -14.58
CA ARG A 19 -30.78 -13.30 -14.57
C ARG A 19 -31.29 -12.50 -15.77
N LEU A 20 -30.65 -11.37 -16.10
CA LEU A 20 -31.01 -10.57 -17.28
C LEU A 20 -30.82 -11.37 -18.58
N LEU A 21 -29.66 -12.03 -18.76
CA LEU A 21 -29.35 -12.78 -19.98
C LEU A 21 -30.18 -14.06 -20.12
N ALA A 22 -30.47 -14.76 -19.02
CA ALA A 22 -31.38 -15.91 -19.04
C ALA A 22 -32.78 -15.47 -19.48
N ARG A 23 -33.28 -14.38 -18.89
CA ARG A 23 -34.62 -13.89 -19.22
C ARG A 23 -34.72 -13.36 -20.66
N MET A 24 -33.69 -12.66 -21.15
CA MET A 24 -33.61 -12.25 -22.55
C MET A 24 -33.61 -13.45 -23.51
N ARG A 25 -32.90 -14.53 -23.17
CA ARG A 25 -32.91 -15.78 -23.97
C ARG A 25 -34.31 -16.41 -24.03
N GLU A 26 -35.05 -16.37 -22.94
CA GLU A 26 -36.44 -16.86 -22.90
C GLU A 26 -37.40 -16.01 -23.73
N MET A 27 -37.18 -14.69 -23.81
CA MET A 27 -38.00 -13.76 -24.58
C MET A 27 -37.70 -13.78 -26.10
N GLY A 28 -36.58 -14.38 -26.51
CA GLY A 28 -36.20 -14.51 -27.92
C GLY A 28 -35.69 -13.20 -28.55
N ALA A 29 -35.86 -13.07 -29.87
CA ALA A 29 -35.21 -12.02 -30.69
C ALA A 29 -35.74 -10.59 -30.48
N SER A 30 -36.85 -10.42 -29.76
CA SER A 30 -37.44 -9.09 -29.47
C SER A 30 -37.87 -9.03 -28.01
N PRO A 31 -36.93 -8.81 -27.08
CA PRO A 31 -37.23 -8.80 -25.65
C PRO A 31 -38.17 -7.65 -25.28
N ASP A 32 -39.16 -7.94 -24.45
CA ASP A 32 -39.95 -6.92 -23.78
C ASP A 32 -39.12 -6.33 -22.62
N TYR A 33 -38.49 -5.19 -22.89
CA TYR A 33 -37.65 -4.51 -21.91
C TYR A 33 -38.42 -3.97 -20.70
N VAL A 34 -39.72 -3.68 -20.83
CA VAL A 34 -40.55 -3.22 -19.70
C VAL A 34 -40.80 -4.38 -18.74
N ALA A 35 -41.18 -5.54 -19.27
CA ALA A 35 -41.31 -6.77 -18.48
C ALA A 35 -39.97 -7.16 -17.84
N LEU A 36 -38.88 -7.11 -18.62
CA LEU A 36 -37.54 -7.46 -18.13
C LEU A 36 -37.06 -6.53 -16.99
N ALA A 37 -37.27 -5.23 -17.12
CA ALA A 37 -36.93 -4.25 -16.08
C ALA A 37 -37.79 -4.46 -14.81
N ALA A 38 -39.08 -4.76 -14.97
CA ALA A 38 -39.97 -5.02 -13.84
C ALA A 38 -39.61 -6.32 -13.09
N GLU A 39 -39.35 -7.40 -13.82
CA GLU A 39 -39.08 -8.73 -13.27
C GLU A 39 -37.69 -8.85 -12.64
N VAL A 40 -36.66 -8.29 -13.30
CA VAL A 40 -35.26 -8.51 -12.90
C VAL A 40 -34.66 -7.33 -12.14
N LEU A 41 -34.98 -6.10 -12.55
CA LEU A 41 -34.48 -4.87 -11.90
C LEU A 41 -35.45 -4.32 -10.84
N GLY A 42 -36.70 -4.79 -10.81
CA GLY A 42 -37.75 -4.27 -9.93
C GLY A 42 -38.29 -2.89 -10.34
N ILE A 43 -37.99 -2.43 -11.56
CA ILE A 43 -38.38 -1.10 -12.06
C ILE A 43 -39.69 -1.22 -12.82
N ARG A 44 -40.79 -0.79 -12.20
CA ARG A 44 -42.14 -0.85 -12.78
C ARG A 44 -42.50 0.45 -13.51
N ASN A 45 -43.40 0.36 -14.48
CA ASN A 45 -43.97 1.50 -15.23
C ASN A 45 -42.93 2.36 -15.99
N ALA A 46 -41.74 1.85 -16.28
CA ALA A 46 -40.79 2.54 -17.15
C ALA A 46 -41.27 2.46 -18.63
N PRO A 47 -41.30 3.56 -19.39
CA PRO A 47 -41.57 3.50 -20.83
C PRO A 47 -40.56 2.62 -21.58
N GLN A 48 -40.96 1.97 -22.69
CA GLN A 48 -40.10 1.05 -23.46
C GLN A 48 -38.68 1.61 -23.74
N PRO A 49 -38.50 2.88 -24.18
CA PRO A 49 -37.16 3.41 -24.45
C PRO A 49 -36.31 3.63 -23.18
N LEU A 50 -36.95 3.86 -22.02
CA LEU A 50 -36.25 3.98 -20.75
C LEU A 50 -35.89 2.61 -20.19
N ALA A 51 -36.84 1.67 -20.20
CA ALA A 51 -36.62 0.30 -19.73
C ALA A 51 -35.48 -0.38 -20.49
N ARG A 52 -35.43 -0.20 -21.82
CA ARG A 52 -34.33 -0.68 -22.66
C ARG A 52 -32.98 -0.13 -22.22
N ARG A 53 -32.88 1.20 -22.09
CA ARG A 53 -31.64 1.86 -21.65
C ARG A 53 -31.18 1.38 -20.26
N LEU A 54 -32.11 1.22 -19.32
CA LEU A 54 -31.80 0.76 -17.96
C LEU A 54 -31.27 -0.68 -17.95
N VAL A 55 -31.88 -1.58 -18.73
CA VAL A 55 -31.40 -2.96 -18.89
C VAL A 55 -30.01 -2.98 -19.55
N GLU A 56 -29.83 -2.26 -20.66
CA GLU A 56 -28.53 -2.17 -21.34
C GLU A 56 -27.44 -1.61 -20.42
N GLN A 57 -27.75 -0.56 -19.65
CA GLN A 57 -26.84 -0.01 -18.64
C GLN A 57 -26.52 -1.02 -17.53
N ALA A 58 -27.53 -1.76 -17.04
CA ALA A 58 -27.33 -2.78 -16.01
C ALA A 58 -26.40 -3.90 -16.50
N LEU A 59 -26.57 -4.36 -17.74
CA LEU A 59 -25.67 -5.34 -18.36
C LEU A 59 -24.23 -4.82 -18.44
N VAL A 60 -24.02 -3.59 -18.92
CA VAL A 60 -22.69 -2.97 -19.00
C VAL A 60 -22.03 -2.83 -17.62
N VAL A 61 -22.79 -2.43 -16.60
CA VAL A 61 -22.26 -2.29 -15.24
C VAL A 61 -21.87 -3.66 -14.65
N GLU A 62 -22.68 -4.70 -14.87
CA GLU A 62 -22.35 -6.03 -14.39
C GLU A 62 -21.20 -6.68 -15.18
N ASP A 63 -21.10 -6.47 -16.49
CA ASP A 63 -19.95 -6.90 -17.30
C ASP A 63 -18.64 -6.30 -16.76
N ARG A 64 -18.66 -5.00 -16.44
CA ARG A 64 -17.51 -4.30 -15.83
C ARG A 64 -17.16 -4.85 -14.46
N LYS A 65 -18.17 -5.16 -13.64
CA LYS A 65 -17.97 -5.75 -12.32
C LYS A 65 -17.39 -7.15 -12.42
N GLU A 66 -17.85 -7.99 -13.35
CA GLU A 66 -17.30 -9.32 -13.58
C GLU A 66 -15.86 -9.27 -14.12
N ALA A 67 -15.58 -8.37 -15.05
CA ALA A 67 -14.22 -8.13 -15.53
C ALA A 67 -13.30 -7.68 -14.38
N TRP A 68 -13.78 -6.76 -13.54
CA TRP A 68 -13.09 -6.30 -12.33
C TRP A 68 -12.76 -7.45 -11.37
N LEU A 69 -13.74 -8.32 -11.08
CA LEU A 69 -13.54 -9.47 -10.19
C LEU A 69 -12.54 -10.47 -10.76
N ARG A 70 -12.65 -10.81 -12.05
CA ARG A 70 -11.72 -11.74 -12.73
C ARG A 70 -10.29 -11.20 -12.76
N THR A 71 -10.13 -9.92 -13.08
CA THR A 71 -8.82 -9.27 -13.00
C THR A 71 -8.27 -9.30 -11.58
N GLY A 72 -9.13 -9.03 -10.60
CA GLY A 72 -8.79 -9.10 -9.18
C GLY A 72 -8.31 -10.47 -8.73
N GLU A 73 -9.01 -11.54 -9.14
CA GLU A 73 -8.60 -12.92 -8.86
C GLU A 73 -7.21 -13.21 -9.40
N ARG A 74 -6.94 -12.88 -10.66
CA ARG A 74 -5.63 -13.07 -11.28
C ARG A 74 -4.54 -12.29 -10.55
N ILE A 75 -4.72 -10.98 -10.35
CA ILE A 75 -3.74 -10.14 -9.65
C ILE A 75 -3.48 -10.64 -8.22
N CYS A 76 -4.53 -11.07 -7.50
CA CYS A 76 -4.39 -11.54 -6.13
C CYS A 76 -3.72 -12.92 -6.03
N ALA A 77 -3.81 -13.76 -7.06
CA ALA A 77 -3.16 -15.07 -7.09
C ALA A 77 -1.63 -14.92 -7.06
N ASP A 78 -1.11 -13.98 -7.86
CA ASP A 78 0.33 -13.74 -8.01
C ASP A 78 0.91 -12.85 -6.89
N ALA A 79 0.06 -12.07 -6.21
CA ALA A 79 0.50 -11.15 -5.17
C ALA A 79 1.17 -11.85 -3.96
N PRO A 80 2.27 -11.31 -3.41
CA PRO A 80 2.96 -11.90 -2.27
C PRO A 80 2.21 -11.64 -0.95
N GLN A 81 2.46 -12.50 0.04
CA GLN A 81 1.98 -12.34 1.41
C GLN A 81 3.02 -11.61 2.28
N ALA A 82 3.58 -10.52 1.75
CA ALA A 82 4.64 -9.75 2.41
C ALA A 82 4.26 -8.25 2.50
N PRO A 83 4.94 -7.47 3.35
CA PRO A 83 4.87 -6.02 3.35
C PRO A 83 5.41 -5.46 2.04
N GLY A 84 4.86 -4.33 1.59
CA GLY A 84 5.32 -3.70 0.36
C GLY A 84 4.38 -2.63 -0.18
N VAL A 85 4.76 -2.15 -1.35
CA VAL A 85 3.98 -1.21 -2.15
C VAL A 85 3.55 -1.92 -3.43
N TYR A 86 2.36 -1.58 -3.92
CA TYR A 86 1.84 -2.10 -5.17
C TYR A 86 1.31 -0.97 -6.05
N VAL A 87 1.44 -1.17 -7.36
CA VAL A 87 0.93 -0.28 -8.40
C VAL A 87 -0.08 -1.05 -9.24
N LEU A 88 -1.31 -0.56 -9.31
CA LEU A 88 -2.30 -1.07 -10.25
C LEU A 88 -2.24 -0.24 -11.53
N ARG A 89 -2.20 -0.92 -12.68
CA ARG A 89 -2.11 -0.29 -14.00
C ARG A 89 -3.27 -0.67 -14.89
N ASP A 90 -3.59 0.19 -15.86
CA ASP A 90 -4.53 -0.15 -16.93
C ASP A 90 -3.87 -1.04 -18.01
N ALA A 91 -4.66 -1.43 -19.01
CA ALA A 91 -4.19 -2.28 -20.11
C ALA A 91 -3.06 -1.67 -20.96
N ASN A 92 -2.86 -0.34 -20.88
CA ASN A 92 -1.80 0.37 -21.58
C ASN A 92 -0.57 0.61 -20.69
N GLY A 93 -0.54 0.06 -19.48
CA GLY A 93 0.56 0.23 -18.52
C GLY A 93 0.51 1.56 -17.74
N ARG A 94 -0.54 2.38 -17.87
CA ARG A 94 -0.66 3.62 -17.10
C ARG A 94 -0.98 3.31 -15.64
N ALA A 95 -0.22 3.90 -14.71
CA ALA A 95 -0.49 3.79 -13.28
C ALA A 95 -1.86 4.41 -12.94
N LEU A 96 -2.73 3.61 -12.33
CA LEU A 96 -4.06 4.00 -11.88
C LEU A 96 -4.09 4.29 -10.39
N TYR A 97 -3.35 3.50 -9.62
CA TYR A 97 -3.30 3.60 -8.17
C TYR A 97 -2.00 3.03 -7.61
N VAL A 98 -1.47 3.71 -6.59
CA VAL A 98 -0.38 3.22 -5.77
C VAL A 98 -0.90 3.02 -4.34
N GLY A 99 -0.56 1.91 -3.71
CA GLY A 99 -0.89 1.68 -2.31
C GLY A 99 0.14 0.84 -1.57
N LYS A 100 0.21 1.00 -0.25
CA LYS A 100 1.02 0.14 0.63
C LYS A 100 0.20 -0.88 1.41
N ALA A 101 0.88 -1.93 1.87
CA ALA A 101 0.32 -2.95 2.74
C ALA A 101 1.38 -3.62 3.62
N ASN A 102 0.97 -4.14 4.77
CA ASN A 102 1.74 -5.14 5.52
C ASN A 102 1.60 -6.56 4.95
N ASN A 103 0.56 -6.78 4.14
CA ASN A 103 0.34 -8.00 3.37
C ASN A 103 -0.35 -7.60 2.06
N ILE A 104 0.43 -7.54 0.97
CA ILE A 104 -0.02 -7.07 -0.34
C ILE A 104 -1.22 -7.88 -0.83
N ARG A 105 -1.15 -9.21 -0.81
CA ARG A 105 -2.25 -10.10 -1.23
C ARG A 105 -3.56 -9.78 -0.49
N ARG A 106 -3.53 -9.69 0.85
CA ARG A 106 -4.72 -9.40 1.66
C ARG A 106 -5.31 -8.02 1.35
N ARG A 107 -4.45 -7.02 1.13
CA ARG A 107 -4.89 -5.66 0.78
C ARG A 107 -5.53 -5.62 -0.60
N LEU A 108 -4.93 -6.26 -1.60
CA LEU A 108 -5.49 -6.38 -2.95
C LEU A 108 -6.83 -7.10 -2.94
N ARG A 109 -6.95 -8.24 -2.24
CA ARG A 109 -8.24 -8.94 -2.06
C ARG A 109 -9.32 -8.04 -1.46
N THR A 110 -8.93 -7.12 -0.58
CA THR A 110 -9.86 -6.15 0.00
C THR A 110 -10.33 -5.14 -1.05
N HIS A 111 -9.47 -4.68 -1.95
CA HIS A 111 -9.85 -3.77 -3.05
C HIS A 111 -10.76 -4.45 -4.07
N PHE A 112 -10.44 -5.67 -4.47
CA PHE A 112 -11.20 -6.45 -5.44
C PHE A 112 -12.45 -7.14 -4.85
N ALA A 113 -12.77 -6.93 -3.57
CA ALA A 113 -13.96 -7.51 -2.95
C ALA A 113 -15.25 -6.97 -3.60
N ALA A 114 -16.15 -7.87 -4.03
CA ALA A 114 -17.40 -7.52 -4.72
C ALA A 114 -18.24 -6.45 -3.99
N ARG A 115 -18.28 -6.49 -2.65
CA ARG A 115 -18.99 -5.52 -1.82
C ARG A 115 -18.51 -4.07 -1.97
N ARG A 116 -17.28 -3.86 -2.46
CA ARG A 116 -16.68 -2.53 -2.64
C ARG A 116 -16.89 -1.95 -4.03
N TRP A 117 -17.40 -2.72 -4.98
CA TRP A 117 -17.60 -2.29 -6.37
C TRP A 117 -18.33 -0.93 -6.46
N ARG A 118 -19.41 -0.76 -5.70
CA ARG A 118 -20.21 0.48 -5.71
C ARG A 118 -19.51 1.70 -5.12
N GLN A 119 -18.46 1.50 -4.33
CA GLN A 119 -17.66 2.55 -3.69
C GLN A 119 -16.35 2.81 -4.43
N LEU A 120 -16.10 2.04 -5.49
CA LEU A 120 -14.86 2.09 -6.25
C LEU A 120 -14.83 3.35 -7.11
N LYS A 121 -13.68 4.01 -7.14
CA LYS A 121 -13.46 5.10 -8.10
C LYS A 121 -13.50 4.54 -9.53
N PRO A 122 -14.16 5.21 -10.50
CA PRO A 122 -14.27 4.73 -11.88
C PRO A 122 -12.91 4.43 -12.53
N GLU A 123 -11.89 5.23 -12.25
CA GLU A 123 -10.54 5.06 -12.80
C GLU A 123 -9.89 3.78 -12.30
N PHE A 124 -10.14 3.43 -11.04
CA PHE A 124 -9.62 2.23 -10.40
C PHE A 124 -10.20 0.96 -11.04
N ALA A 125 -11.46 0.99 -11.49
CA ALA A 125 -12.14 -0.14 -12.15
C ALA A 125 -11.49 -0.57 -13.47
N ARG A 126 -10.58 0.24 -14.04
CA ARG A 126 -9.85 -0.06 -15.28
C ARG A 126 -8.58 -0.88 -15.06
N ALA A 127 -8.29 -1.30 -13.82
CA ALA A 127 -7.09 -2.07 -13.56
C ALA A 127 -7.06 -3.35 -14.41
N ALA A 128 -5.90 -3.61 -15.00
CA ALA A 128 -5.60 -4.74 -15.84
C ALA A 128 -4.37 -5.50 -15.35
N SER A 129 -3.45 -4.87 -14.61
CA SER A 129 -2.30 -5.54 -14.00
C SER A 129 -1.96 -4.93 -12.65
N GLY A 130 -1.17 -5.67 -11.87
CA GLY A 130 -0.61 -5.24 -10.60
C GLY A 130 0.88 -5.55 -10.58
N GLU A 131 1.67 -4.58 -10.15
CA GLU A 131 3.11 -4.70 -9.85
C GLU A 131 3.31 -4.45 -8.36
N TRP A 132 4.39 -4.98 -7.78
CA TRP A 132 4.69 -4.79 -6.37
C TRP A 132 6.19 -4.82 -6.08
N GLN A 133 6.57 -4.08 -5.04
CA GLN A 133 7.90 -4.12 -4.43
C GLN A 133 7.74 -4.55 -2.98
N ILE A 134 8.39 -5.67 -2.62
CA ILE A 134 8.45 -6.18 -1.25
C ILE A 134 9.46 -5.34 -0.48
N VAL A 135 9.11 -5.00 0.76
CA VAL A 135 9.93 -4.19 1.66
C VAL A 135 9.99 -4.84 3.04
N GLY A 136 11.02 -4.53 3.82
CA GLY A 136 11.20 -5.15 5.13
C GLY A 136 10.35 -4.51 6.22
N SER A 137 9.97 -3.23 6.04
CA SER A 137 9.31 -2.46 7.10
C SER A 137 8.12 -1.62 6.63
N GLU A 138 7.21 -1.32 7.55
CA GLU A 138 6.03 -0.52 7.23
C GLU A 138 6.36 0.94 6.89
N ILE A 139 7.42 1.49 7.47
CA ILE A 139 7.87 2.86 7.20
C ILE A 139 8.52 2.96 5.83
N GLU A 140 9.30 1.95 5.42
CA GLU A 140 9.83 1.85 4.06
C GLU A 140 8.68 1.80 3.05
N ALA A 141 7.65 0.99 3.30
CA ALA A 141 6.44 0.95 2.47
C ALA A 141 5.74 2.32 2.38
N LEU A 142 5.71 3.08 3.49
CA LEU A 142 5.13 4.42 3.54
C LEU A 142 5.92 5.44 2.72
N LEU A 143 7.25 5.39 2.80
CA LEU A 143 8.13 6.28 2.03
C LEU A 143 8.06 5.97 0.54
N LEU A 144 8.13 4.69 0.17
CA LEU A 144 8.06 4.25 -1.21
C LEU A 144 6.68 4.53 -1.84
N GLU A 145 5.59 4.34 -1.10
CA GLU A 145 4.25 4.72 -1.57
C GLU A 145 4.17 6.22 -1.90
N ALA A 146 4.65 7.08 -0.99
CA ALA A 146 4.64 8.52 -1.21
C ALA A 146 5.53 8.93 -2.38
N ALA A 147 6.71 8.31 -2.52
CA ALA A 147 7.61 8.54 -3.65
C ALA A 147 6.96 8.16 -5.00
N LEU A 148 6.37 6.97 -5.09
CA LEU A 148 5.69 6.49 -6.30
C LEU A 148 4.43 7.28 -6.63
N ILE A 149 3.67 7.75 -5.63
CA ILE A 149 2.53 8.65 -5.88
C ILE A 149 3.00 9.97 -6.48
N ARG A 150 4.10 10.53 -5.95
CA ARG A 150 4.68 11.78 -6.46
C ARG A 150 5.19 11.62 -7.89
N GLU A 151 5.84 10.49 -8.19
CA GLU A 151 6.40 10.21 -9.52
C GLU A 151 5.32 9.89 -10.55
N LEU A 152 4.38 8.99 -10.22
CA LEU A 152 3.42 8.44 -11.18
C LEU A 152 2.13 9.26 -11.30
N ALA A 153 1.85 10.14 -10.33
CA ALA A 153 0.63 10.94 -10.21
C ALA A 153 -0.66 10.16 -10.58
N PRO A 154 -0.88 8.98 -9.97
CA PRO A 154 -1.98 8.09 -10.36
C PRO A 154 -3.36 8.74 -10.08
N PRO A 155 -4.31 8.67 -11.04
CA PRO A 155 -5.58 9.41 -10.96
C PRO A 155 -6.48 8.95 -9.81
N ALA A 156 -6.35 7.72 -9.33
CA ALA A 156 -7.19 7.23 -8.23
C ALA A 156 -6.66 7.63 -6.83
N ASN A 157 -5.41 8.08 -6.69
CA ASN A 157 -4.88 8.55 -5.41
C ASN A 157 -5.40 9.96 -5.09
N VAL A 158 -5.96 10.14 -3.88
CA VAL A 158 -6.49 11.46 -3.44
C VAL A 158 -5.39 12.34 -2.83
N GLN A 159 -4.44 11.71 -2.13
CA GLN A 159 -3.34 12.41 -1.47
C GLN A 159 -2.13 12.44 -2.39
N VAL A 160 -1.97 13.56 -3.12
CA VAL A 160 -0.83 13.81 -4.02
C VAL A 160 0.14 14.86 -3.47
N SER A 161 -0.27 15.60 -2.43
CA SER A 161 0.54 16.67 -1.85
C SER A 161 1.58 16.14 -0.87
N ALA A 162 2.74 16.81 -0.84
CA ALA A 162 3.80 16.52 0.12
C ALA A 162 3.27 16.67 1.57
N PRO A 163 3.71 15.79 2.48
CA PRO A 163 3.29 15.84 3.87
C PRO A 163 3.89 17.08 4.56
N VAL A 164 3.05 17.87 5.23
CA VAL A 164 3.48 19.06 5.98
C VAL A 164 3.67 18.72 7.46
N LEU A 165 4.80 19.13 8.05
CA LEU A 165 5.11 18.87 9.47
C LEU A 165 4.09 19.51 10.41
N ASP A 166 3.77 20.77 10.19
CA ASP A 166 2.96 21.59 11.11
C ASP A 166 1.51 21.10 11.23
N THR A 167 1.03 20.32 10.26
CA THR A 167 -0.31 19.71 10.30
C THR A 167 -0.36 18.42 11.12
N ARG A 168 0.77 17.98 11.70
CA ARG A 168 0.87 16.71 12.43
C ARG A 168 1.22 16.94 13.89
N ALA A 169 0.55 16.22 14.77
CA ALA A 169 0.88 16.19 16.19
C ALA A 169 2.17 15.40 16.43
N ILE A 170 3.33 16.03 16.22
CA ILE A 170 4.65 15.44 16.46
C ILE A 170 5.27 16.11 17.69
N PRO A 171 5.58 15.36 18.76
CA PRO A 171 6.32 15.88 19.90
C PRO A 171 7.65 16.52 19.47
N ARG A 172 7.93 17.76 19.93
CA ARG A 172 9.18 18.48 19.60
C ARG A 172 10.44 17.68 19.95
N THR A 173 10.37 16.85 20.99
CA THR A 173 11.46 15.95 21.40
C THR A 173 11.83 14.88 20.38
N LEU A 174 10.95 14.60 19.41
CA LEU A 174 11.23 13.68 18.30
C LEU A 174 11.81 14.37 17.07
N LEU A 175 11.75 15.69 16.97
CA LEU A 175 12.24 16.46 15.82
C LEU A 175 13.76 16.70 15.92
N ARG A 176 14.51 15.61 15.82
CA ARG A 176 15.98 15.60 15.79
C ARG A 176 16.49 14.61 14.75
N ASP A 177 17.73 14.78 14.34
CA ASP A 177 18.39 13.83 13.47
C ASP A 177 18.42 12.45 14.10
N VAL A 178 18.15 11.42 13.30
CA VAL A 178 18.03 10.05 13.80
C VAL A 178 18.39 9.04 12.72
N ILE A 179 19.06 7.96 13.13
CA ILE A 179 19.19 6.74 12.34
C ILE A 179 18.24 5.71 12.93
N ILE A 180 17.39 5.13 12.10
CA ILE A 180 16.46 4.08 12.49
C ILE A 180 16.94 2.79 11.84
N VAL A 181 17.07 1.73 12.64
CA VAL A 181 17.44 0.40 12.15
C VAL A 181 16.16 -0.40 11.91
N LEU A 182 16.01 -0.93 10.70
CA LEU A 182 14.78 -1.53 10.20
C LEU A 182 15.07 -2.93 9.62
N PRO A 183 14.09 -3.85 9.70
CA PRO A 183 14.18 -5.12 8.98
C PRO A 183 14.25 -4.87 7.47
N SER A 184 14.97 -5.73 6.75
CA SER A 184 15.03 -5.75 5.28
C SER A 184 14.16 -6.87 4.72
N ALA A 185 13.78 -6.76 3.44
CA ALA A 185 13.19 -7.87 2.70
C ALA A 185 14.21 -8.98 2.38
N GLN A 186 15.52 -8.70 2.53
CA GLN A 186 16.59 -9.67 2.40
C GLN A 186 17.00 -10.18 3.79
N ASP A 187 16.98 -11.50 4.00
CA ASP A 187 17.21 -12.13 5.30
C ASP A 187 18.61 -11.86 5.89
N ASP A 188 19.60 -11.63 5.04
CA ASP A 188 20.99 -11.34 5.42
C ASP A 188 21.30 -9.84 5.49
N ALA A 189 20.28 -8.98 5.43
CA ALA A 189 20.42 -7.54 5.44
C ALA A 189 19.52 -6.84 6.47
N ALA A 190 19.83 -5.57 6.72
CA ALA A 190 19.00 -4.62 7.43
C ALA A 190 18.97 -3.29 6.67
N GLU A 191 17.93 -2.50 6.90
CA GLU A 191 17.81 -1.16 6.34
C GLU A 191 18.15 -0.11 7.40
N LEU A 192 18.93 0.91 7.02
CA LEU A 192 19.23 2.07 7.83
C LEU A 192 18.50 3.27 7.25
N LEU A 193 17.46 3.73 7.94
CA LEU A 193 16.72 4.94 7.60
C LEU A 193 17.27 6.13 8.38
N ALA A 194 18.06 6.96 7.71
CA ALA A 194 18.63 8.19 8.24
C ALA A 194 17.75 9.38 7.90
N VAL A 195 17.38 10.17 8.91
CA VAL A 195 16.48 11.31 8.76
C VAL A 195 17.05 12.53 9.47
N LYS A 196 17.07 13.67 8.78
CA LYS A 196 17.41 14.96 9.35
C LYS A 196 16.15 15.67 9.80
N ALA A 197 16.20 16.37 10.93
CA ALA A 197 15.12 17.25 11.36
C ALA A 197 14.82 18.33 10.32
N THR A 198 15.82 18.70 9.51
CA THR A 198 15.72 19.68 8.42
C THR A 198 15.05 19.13 7.15
N GLY A 199 14.68 17.84 7.11
CA GLY A 199 13.87 17.28 6.01
C GLY A 199 14.57 16.22 5.13
N GLY A 200 15.88 16.07 5.24
CA GLY A 200 16.62 15.05 4.47
C GLY A 200 16.28 13.63 4.91
N VAL A 201 16.12 12.72 3.96
CA VAL A 201 15.85 11.30 4.21
C VAL A 201 16.79 10.46 3.34
N ARG A 202 17.37 9.41 3.92
CA ARG A 202 18.22 8.46 3.21
C ARG A 202 17.95 7.05 3.71
N LEU A 203 17.75 6.12 2.79
CA LEU A 203 17.62 4.70 3.08
C LEU A 203 18.87 3.98 2.56
N LEU A 204 19.48 3.14 3.40
CA LEU A 204 20.69 2.41 3.06
C LEU A 204 20.58 0.96 3.51
N ARG A 205 20.78 0.03 2.60
CA ARG A 205 20.93 -1.38 2.94
C ARG A 205 22.33 -1.68 3.49
N VAL A 206 22.38 -2.45 4.56
CA VAL A 206 23.60 -3.00 5.16
C VAL A 206 23.49 -4.52 5.32
N ARG A 207 24.59 -5.24 5.09
CA ARG A 207 24.65 -6.67 5.38
C ARG A 207 24.75 -6.90 6.89
N ARG A 208 24.05 -7.91 7.40
CA ARG A 208 24.07 -8.25 8.84
C ARG A 208 25.45 -8.75 9.30
N ASP A 209 26.22 -9.37 8.41
CA ASP A 209 27.60 -9.77 8.67
C ASP A 209 28.58 -8.58 8.81
N GLY A 210 28.13 -7.36 8.50
CA GLY A 210 28.92 -6.13 8.58
C GLY A 210 29.73 -5.83 7.31
N THR A 211 29.62 -6.64 6.26
CA THR A 211 30.26 -6.38 4.97
C THR A 211 29.77 -5.05 4.40
N GLY A 212 30.71 -4.17 4.04
CA GLY A 212 30.41 -2.83 3.51
C GLY A 212 29.97 -1.80 4.57
N LEU A 213 29.85 -2.17 5.85
CA LEU A 213 29.33 -1.29 6.89
C LEU A 213 30.19 -0.02 7.10
N ALA A 214 31.51 -0.10 6.93
CA ALA A 214 32.41 1.04 7.04
C ALA A 214 32.11 2.14 6.00
N ALA A 215 31.83 1.74 4.76
CA ALA A 215 31.46 2.66 3.68
C ALA A 215 30.10 3.33 3.98
N ARG A 216 29.12 2.55 4.45
CA ARG A 216 27.80 3.06 4.83
C ARG A 216 27.86 4.01 6.03
N ALA A 217 28.65 3.70 7.06
CA ALA A 217 28.89 4.59 8.19
C ALA A 217 29.52 5.92 7.76
N THR A 218 30.47 5.88 6.81
CA THR A 218 31.06 7.09 6.23
C THR A 218 30.03 7.92 5.47
N MET A 219 29.17 7.26 4.67
CA MET A 219 28.08 7.94 3.95
C MET A 219 27.07 8.59 4.91
N LEU A 220 26.66 7.90 5.97
CA LEU A 220 25.79 8.44 7.02
C LEU A 220 26.40 9.66 7.70
N ARG A 221 27.68 9.58 8.07
CA ARG A 221 28.39 10.73 8.66
C ARG A 221 28.39 11.95 7.74
N ARG A 222 28.66 11.75 6.43
CA ARG A 222 28.62 12.85 5.45
C ARG A 222 27.22 13.45 5.33
N PHE A 223 26.19 12.60 5.29
CA PHE A 223 24.79 13.04 5.23
C PHE A 223 24.39 13.91 6.44
N PHE A 224 24.74 13.51 7.67
CA PHE A 224 24.42 14.30 8.86
C PHE A 224 25.31 15.53 9.04
N ALA A 225 26.53 15.52 8.51
CA ALA A 225 27.42 16.69 8.55
C ALA A 225 27.10 17.75 7.48
N ALA A 226 26.44 17.37 6.38
CA ALA A 226 26.09 18.29 5.32
C ALA A 226 25.07 19.35 5.79
N ALA A 227 25.19 20.59 5.31
CA ALA A 227 24.21 21.63 5.58
C ALA A 227 22.84 21.28 4.96
N ALA A 228 21.77 21.82 5.53
CA ALA A 228 20.42 21.67 4.97
C ALA A 228 20.40 22.14 3.50
N GLY A 229 19.94 21.28 2.59
CA GLY A 229 19.84 21.57 1.15
C GLY A 229 21.06 21.16 0.31
N ALA A 230 22.24 20.96 0.90
CA ALA A 230 23.44 20.51 0.19
C ALA A 230 23.36 19.05 -0.30
N ASP A 231 22.48 18.26 0.32
CA ASP A 231 22.27 16.84 0.02
C ASP A 231 21.54 16.59 -1.32
N THR A 232 20.95 17.62 -1.92
CA THR A 232 20.16 17.51 -3.17
C THR A 232 21.03 17.35 -4.43
N HIS A 233 22.31 17.72 -4.38
CA HIS A 233 23.19 17.82 -5.56
C HIS A 233 24.56 17.11 -5.40
N GLY A 234 24.73 16.26 -4.39
CA GLY A 234 26.01 15.61 -4.08
C GLY A 234 26.36 14.43 -5.00
N ALA A 235 27.08 14.73 -6.08
CA ALA A 235 27.98 13.89 -6.89
C ALA A 235 27.51 12.47 -7.26
N ALA A 236 27.18 12.32 -8.55
CA ALA A 236 27.04 11.07 -9.27
C ALA A 236 28.27 10.16 -9.06
N HIS A 237 28.08 9.12 -8.26
CA HIS A 237 28.54 7.80 -8.66
C HIS A 237 27.29 6.96 -8.86
N GLU A 238 27.10 6.50 -10.09
CA GLU A 238 26.05 5.59 -10.52
C GLU A 238 26.23 4.24 -9.81
N SER A 239 25.73 4.17 -8.59
CA SER A 239 25.29 2.94 -7.95
C SER A 239 23.79 3.06 -7.74
N ASP A 240 23.06 1.95 -7.87
CA ASP A 240 21.59 1.82 -7.73
C ASP A 240 21.03 2.64 -6.54
N ASP A 241 21.77 2.72 -5.43
CA ASP A 241 21.42 3.45 -4.20
C ASP A 241 21.24 4.98 -4.36
N GLY A 242 21.78 5.60 -5.42
CA GLY A 242 21.80 7.07 -5.58
C GLY A 242 20.47 7.66 -6.04
N ALA A 243 19.74 6.93 -6.89
CA ALA A 243 18.44 7.37 -7.42
C ALA A 243 17.32 7.17 -6.40
N GLU A 244 17.31 6.02 -5.71
CA GLU A 244 16.33 5.70 -4.65
C GLU A 244 16.34 6.73 -3.52
N ASN A 245 17.51 7.31 -3.20
CA ASN A 245 17.62 8.26 -2.09
C ASN A 245 17.00 9.64 -2.38
N ARG A 246 17.03 10.13 -3.62
CA ARG A 246 16.33 11.40 -3.97
C ARG A 246 14.81 11.23 -3.95
N ALA A 247 14.32 10.01 -4.14
CA ALA A 247 12.90 9.73 -4.13
C ALA A 247 12.23 10.02 -2.78
N PHE A 248 13.00 10.14 -1.69
CA PHE A 248 12.48 10.43 -0.35
C PHE A 248 12.64 11.87 0.13
N ASP A 249 13.15 12.76 -0.71
CA ASP A 249 13.29 14.18 -0.37
C ASP A 249 11.95 14.80 0.03
N GLY A 250 11.93 15.47 1.19
CA GLY A 250 10.72 16.07 1.75
C GLY A 250 9.77 15.10 2.47
N LEU A 251 10.14 13.83 2.63
CA LEU A 251 9.31 12.82 3.31
C LEU A 251 9.64 12.60 4.79
N ALA A 252 10.63 13.32 5.35
CA ALA A 252 10.91 13.32 6.79
C ALA A 252 9.65 13.50 7.68
N PRO A 253 8.64 14.29 7.29
CA PRO A 253 7.41 14.44 8.09
C PRO A 253 6.63 13.13 8.27
N LEU A 254 6.71 12.22 7.29
CA LEU A 254 6.15 10.87 7.41
C LEU A 254 6.90 10.06 8.45
N VAL A 255 8.23 10.17 8.47
CA VAL A 255 9.07 9.41 9.40
C VAL A 255 8.83 9.86 10.84
N PHE A 256 8.87 11.17 11.11
CA PHE A 256 8.62 11.68 12.46
C PHE A 256 7.20 11.41 12.94
N SER A 257 6.21 11.52 12.05
CA SER A 257 4.84 11.12 12.35
C SER A 257 4.70 9.63 12.65
N TRP A 258 5.42 8.78 11.93
CA TRP A 258 5.47 7.35 12.21
C TRP A 258 6.15 7.06 13.55
N LEU A 259 7.29 7.69 13.84
CA LEU A 259 8.03 7.57 15.10
C LEU A 259 7.20 7.97 16.33
N ALA A 260 6.31 8.95 16.19
CA ALA A 260 5.42 9.41 17.25
C ALA A 260 4.30 8.39 17.58
N GLY A 261 3.97 7.50 16.64
CA GLY A 261 2.96 6.46 16.84
C GLY A 261 3.57 5.07 16.74
N ARG A 262 3.42 4.45 15.57
CA ARG A 262 3.77 3.03 15.34
C ARG A 262 5.27 2.73 15.45
N GLY A 263 6.11 3.75 15.25
CA GLY A 263 7.56 3.68 15.36
C GLY A 263 8.10 4.01 16.74
N ALA A 264 7.27 4.23 17.77
CA ALA A 264 7.70 4.45 19.18
C ALA A 264 8.70 3.40 19.66
N SER A 265 8.56 2.24 19.05
CA SER A 265 9.16 0.96 19.33
C SER A 265 10.44 0.69 18.49
N ALA A 266 10.77 1.54 17.53
CA ALA A 266 11.90 1.30 16.64
C ALA A 266 13.27 1.48 17.33
N THR A 267 14.27 0.71 16.92
CA THR A 267 15.67 0.90 17.32
C THR A 267 16.22 2.15 16.65
N ARG A 268 16.80 3.04 17.48
CA ARG A 268 17.25 4.37 17.06
C ARG A 268 18.67 4.61 17.54
N LEU A 269 19.46 5.27 16.71
CA LEU A 269 20.77 5.79 17.07
C LEU A 269 20.77 7.30 16.84
N ASP A 270 21.30 8.05 17.79
CA ASP A 270 21.60 9.46 17.60
C ASP A 270 22.90 9.56 16.77
N PRO A 271 22.87 10.14 15.56
CA PRO A 271 24.05 10.27 14.72
C PRO A 271 25.11 11.24 15.28
N HIS A 272 24.74 12.07 16.28
CA HIS A 272 25.62 13.06 16.89
C HIS A 272 26.29 12.55 18.18
N ASP A 273 25.87 11.40 18.72
CA ASP A 273 26.50 10.75 19.88
C ASP A 273 27.83 10.02 19.55
N VAL A 274 28.31 10.14 18.32
CA VAL A 274 29.52 9.46 17.81
C VAL A 274 30.52 10.47 17.24
N GLY A 275 31.78 10.35 17.65
CA GLY A 275 32.85 11.26 17.21
C GLY A 275 33.43 10.96 15.81
N SER A 276 33.24 9.76 15.27
CA SER A 276 33.85 9.34 13.99
C SER A 276 33.00 8.31 13.24
N SER A 277 33.28 8.11 11.94
CA SER A 277 32.66 7.04 11.14
C SER A 277 33.01 5.64 11.66
N ARG A 278 34.22 5.45 12.19
CA ARG A 278 34.63 4.19 12.84
C ARG A 278 33.80 3.92 14.09
N GLU A 279 33.53 4.94 14.89
CA GLU A 279 32.69 4.79 16.08
C GLU A 279 31.24 4.47 15.71
N LEU A 280 30.68 5.15 14.71
CA LEU A 280 29.35 4.83 14.17
C LEU A 280 29.29 3.39 13.65
N GLN A 281 30.30 2.95 12.90
CA GLN A 281 30.40 1.57 12.41
C GLN A 281 30.38 0.57 13.57
N ARG A 282 31.15 0.81 14.64
CA ARG A 282 31.17 -0.08 15.82
C ARG A 282 29.80 -0.18 16.47
N ARG A 283 29.10 0.94 16.69
CA ARG A 283 27.75 0.94 17.27
C ARG A 283 26.74 0.21 16.37
N LEU A 284 26.77 0.47 15.07
CA LEU A 284 25.92 -0.23 14.11
C LEU A 284 26.19 -1.74 14.12
N LYS A 285 27.46 -2.16 14.20
CA LYS A 285 27.81 -3.59 14.27
C LYS A 285 27.23 -4.26 15.50
N ILE A 286 27.34 -3.63 16.68
CA ILE A 286 26.74 -4.12 17.93
C ILE A 286 25.22 -4.29 17.77
N VAL A 287 24.56 -3.31 17.17
CA VAL A 287 23.11 -3.36 16.94
C VAL A 287 22.75 -4.49 15.97
N LEU A 288 23.48 -4.65 14.85
CA LEU A 288 23.20 -5.68 13.85
C LEU A 288 23.45 -7.12 14.33
N ASP A 289 24.37 -7.28 15.29
CA ASP A 289 24.67 -8.56 15.96
C ASP A 289 23.59 -8.98 16.96
N ASP A 290 22.66 -8.09 17.31
CA ASP A 290 21.52 -8.42 18.14
C ASP A 290 20.51 -9.28 17.35
N ASN A 291 20.37 -10.54 17.74
CA ASN A 291 19.41 -11.47 17.13
C ASN A 291 17.95 -11.20 17.50
N GLN A 292 17.70 -10.29 18.46
CA GLN A 292 16.36 -9.84 18.85
C GLN A 292 15.96 -8.51 18.21
N LEU A 293 16.84 -7.90 17.40
CA LEU A 293 16.70 -6.55 16.85
C LEU A 293 15.34 -6.27 16.17
N PHE A 294 14.72 -7.31 15.59
CA PHE A 294 13.46 -7.20 14.85
C PHE A 294 12.34 -8.10 15.39
N THR A 295 12.60 -8.87 16.45
CA THR A 295 11.77 -10.03 16.79
C THR A 295 10.51 -9.67 17.58
N GLU A 296 10.47 -8.59 18.37
CA GLU A 296 9.27 -8.30 19.17
C GLU A 296 9.05 -6.81 19.45
N ARG A 297 8.10 -6.17 18.77
CA ARG A 297 7.25 -5.06 19.30
C ARG A 297 5.88 -4.96 18.60
N ILE A 298 5.26 -6.08 18.22
CA ILE A 298 3.81 -6.12 18.06
C ILE A 298 3.26 -6.35 19.47
N VAL A 299 2.81 -5.29 20.13
CA VAL A 299 1.97 -5.43 21.33
C VAL A 299 0.70 -6.14 20.87
N VAL A 300 0.67 -7.45 20.97
CA VAL A 300 -0.58 -8.19 21.04
C VAL A 300 -1.20 -7.73 22.35
N ILE A 301 -2.13 -6.78 22.28
CA ILE A 301 -3.01 -6.48 23.40
C ILE A 301 -3.82 -7.75 23.64
N ARG A 302 -3.29 -8.66 24.46
CA ARG A 302 -4.08 -9.69 25.09
C ARG A 302 -4.84 -9.00 26.21
N SER A 303 -6.11 -8.76 25.95
CA SER A 303 -7.10 -8.39 26.94
C SER A 303 -7.04 -9.36 28.13
N GLY A 304 -6.81 -8.81 29.33
CA GLY A 304 -7.19 -9.36 30.64
C GLY A 304 -6.55 -10.68 31.07
N VAL A 305 -5.77 -10.66 32.15
CA VAL A 305 -6.25 -10.96 33.52
C VAL A 305 -5.09 -10.65 34.47
N LEU A 306 -5.38 -9.83 35.48
CA LEU A 306 -4.50 -9.61 36.63
C LEU A 306 -4.32 -10.92 37.38
N SER A 307 -3.08 -11.40 37.47
CA SER A 307 -2.69 -12.33 38.54
C SER A 307 -1.56 -11.68 39.32
N THR A 308 -1.90 -11.28 40.53
CA THR A 308 -1.02 -10.81 41.60
C THR A 308 0.01 -11.91 41.92
N PRO A 309 1.30 -11.59 42.14
CA PRO A 309 2.24 -12.57 42.64
C PRO A 309 2.01 -12.80 44.13
N ALA A 310 1.64 -14.01 44.52
CA ALA A 310 1.86 -14.49 45.88
C ALA A 310 3.35 -14.82 46.04
N ARG A 311 3.93 -14.35 47.14
CA ARG A 311 5.23 -14.76 47.70
C ARG A 311 5.04 -14.94 49.20
N PRO A 312 5.95 -15.62 49.90
CA PRO A 312 7.07 -16.44 49.39
C PRO A 312 6.75 -17.93 49.28
#